data_AF-D0SRH3-F1
#
_entry.id   AF-D0SRH3-F1
#
_cell.length_a   1.000
_cell.length_b   1.000
_cell.length_c   1.000
_cell.angle_alpha   90.00
_cell.angle_beta   90.00
_cell.angle_gamma   90.00
#
_symmetry.space_group_name_H-M   'P 1'
#
loop_
_entity.id
_entity.type
_entity.pdbx_description
1 polymer ?
#
loop_
_entity_poly.entity_id
_entity_poly.type
_entity_poly.pdbx_seq_one_letter_code
_entity_poly.pdbx_strand_id
1 'polypeptide(L)'
;TSSTFYAEKHAITPWHPHHIVERYGLLTIIVLGESIIGCFAATQDAFSNQVLNLEEIFLIVGGLLMMFAMWWVYFDRSHHHHQRRGVQPFLWGYGHFLIFISIAVLGAALAAAVDVSTKHAEISAQMMGLIIAASLVVYSTCVWLFYEAFYLKGWRR
;
A
#
# COMPACT_ATOMS: atom_id res chain seq x y z
N THR A 1 32.95 26.40 17.60
CA THR A 1 32.22 26.19 16.34
C THR A 1 32.91 25.08 15.55
N SER A 2 32.76 23.83 15.99
CA SER A 2 33.26 22.65 15.27
C SER A 2 32.14 22.08 14.41
N SER A 3 32.24 22.37 13.13
CA SER A 3 31.36 22.00 12.02
C SER A 3 30.87 20.56 12.06
N THR A 4 29.56 20.39 11.99
CA THR A 4 28.81 19.13 11.78
C THR A 4 29.13 18.40 10.47
N PHE A 5 29.96 18.98 9.60
CA PHE A 5 30.32 18.43 8.29
C PHE A 5 31.33 17.27 8.31
N TYR A 6 31.95 16.95 9.46
CA TYR A 6 32.99 15.91 9.53
C TYR A 6 32.50 14.55 10.08
N ALA A 7 31.25 14.44 10.54
CA ALA A 7 30.72 13.20 11.12
C ALA A 7 30.07 12.25 10.11
N GLU A 8 29.85 12.66 8.86
CA GLU A 8 29.12 11.88 7.84
C GLU A 8 30.04 11.02 6.96
N LYS A 9 31.17 10.55 7.49
CA LYS A 9 32.19 9.83 6.71
C LYS A 9 32.46 8.39 7.18
N HIS A 10 31.81 7.93 8.26
CA HIS A 10 32.24 6.71 8.96
C HIS A 10 31.16 5.68 9.30
N ALA A 11 29.93 5.84 8.81
CA ALA A 11 28.92 4.79 8.92
C ALA A 11 28.29 4.55 7.55
N ILE A 12 28.96 3.75 6.72
CA ILE A 12 28.23 2.93 5.76
C ILE A 12 27.30 2.09 6.62
N THR A 13 26.01 2.44 6.65
CA THR A 13 25.03 1.61 7.33
C THR A 13 25.18 0.20 6.76
N PRO A 14 25.38 -0.84 7.61
CA PRO A 14 25.53 -2.20 7.11
C PRO A 14 24.30 -2.54 6.26
N TRP A 15 24.49 -2.55 4.94
CA TRP A 15 23.40 -2.74 4.00
C TRP A 15 23.10 -4.23 3.96
N HIS A 16 22.28 -4.68 4.92
CA HIS A 16 21.80 -6.06 4.95
C HIS A 16 20.42 -6.11 4.27
N PRO A 17 20.33 -6.74 3.08
CA PRO A 17 19.08 -6.86 2.33
C PRO A 17 17.93 -7.40 3.20
N HIS A 18 18.25 -8.31 4.11
CA HIS A 18 17.31 -8.89 5.07
C HIS A 18 16.60 -7.84 5.94
N HIS A 19 17.36 -6.95 6.61
CA HIS A 19 16.77 -5.93 7.49
C HIS A 19 15.98 -4.87 6.73
N ILE A 20 16.32 -4.65 5.45
CA ILE A 20 15.59 -3.71 4.60
C ILE A 20 14.23 -4.28 4.21
N VAL A 21 14.19 -5.56 3.80
CA VAL A 21 12.92 -6.26 3.51
C VAL A 21 12.02 -6.28 4.75
N GLU A 22 12.58 -6.56 5.92
CA GLU A 22 11.87 -6.54 7.19
C GLU A 22 11.25 -5.16 7.48
N ARG A 23 12.03 -4.08 7.35
CA ARG A 23 11.55 -2.71 7.56
C ARG A 23 10.46 -2.31 6.57
N TYR A 24 10.57 -2.69 5.30
CA TYR A 24 9.53 -2.41 4.31
C TYR A 24 8.25 -3.22 4.56
N GLY A 25 8.36 -4.46 5.03
CA GLY A 25 7.21 -5.25 5.48
C GLY A 25 6.49 -4.58 6.65
N LEU A 26 7.23 -4.14 7.66
CA LEU A 26 6.67 -3.40 8.79
C LEU A 26 6.02 -2.08 8.35
N LEU A 27 6.66 -1.33 7.46
CA LEU A 27 6.09 -0.09 6.91
C LEU A 27 4.80 -0.36 6.12
N THR A 28 4.73 -1.47 5.37
CA THR A 28 3.51 -1.88 4.65
C THR A 28 2.36 -2.10 5.63
N ILE A 29 2.60 -2.79 6.74
CA ILE A 29 1.58 -3.02 7.77
C ILE A 29 1.11 -1.71 8.38
N ILE A 30 2.03 -0.78 8.68
CA ILE A 30 1.69 0.53 9.25
C ILE A 30 0.82 1.33 8.26
N VAL A 31 1.22 1.44 7.00
CA VAL A 31 0.46 2.19 5.97
C VAL A 31 -0.91 1.56 5.74
N LEU A 32 -0.99 0.23 5.73
CA LEU A 32 -2.24 -0.50 5.59
C LEU A 32 -3.16 -0.28 6.80
N GLY A 33 -2.61 -0.35 8.01
CA GLY A 33 -3.34 -0.08 9.25
C GLY A 33 -3.88 1.35 9.31
N GLU A 34 -3.05 2.34 8.97
CA GLU A 34 -3.45 3.76 8.90
C GLU A 34 -4.57 3.97 7.87
N SER A 35 -4.46 3.32 6.70
CA SER A 35 -5.47 3.40 5.64
C SER A 35 -6.81 2.78 6.07
N ILE A 36 -6.78 1.67 6.81
CA ILE A 36 -7.98 1.03 7.38
C ILE A 36 -8.62 1.94 8.43
N ILE A 37 -7.83 2.48 9.36
CA ILE A 37 -8.32 3.37 10.42
C ILE A 37 -8.92 4.65 9.83
N GLY A 38 -8.24 5.27 8.86
CA GLY A 38 -8.73 6.47 8.18
C GLY A 38 -10.04 6.21 7.42
N CYS A 39 -10.13 5.09 6.70
CA CYS A 39 -11.36 4.68 6.05
C CYS A 39 -12.49 4.45 7.05
N PHE A 40 -12.22 3.79 8.16
CA PHE A 40 -13.22 3.52 9.20
C PHE A 40 -13.69 4.80 9.90
N ALA A 41 -12.80 5.75 10.16
CA ALA A 41 -13.14 7.03 10.75
C ALA A 41 -14.07 7.85 9.84
N ALA A 42 -13.76 7.95 8.55
CA ALA A 42 -14.63 8.60 7.56
C ALA A 42 -16.00 7.91 7.48
N THR A 43 -16.00 6.58 7.50
CA THR A 43 -17.21 5.77 7.51
C THR A 43 -18.08 6.06 8.73
N GLN A 44 -17.49 6.17 9.92
CA GLN A 44 -18.21 6.47 11.15
C GLN A 44 -18.82 7.88 11.14
N ASP A 45 -18.10 8.87 10.61
CA ASP A 45 -18.58 10.24 10.48
C ASP A 45 -19.82 10.31 9.55
N ALA A 46 -19.72 9.64 8.39
CA ALA A 46 -20.79 9.56 7.40
C ALA A 46 -22.09 8.92 7.94
N PHE A 47 -21.98 7.96 8.86
CA PHE A 47 -23.14 7.25 9.42
C PHE A 47 -23.69 7.81 10.73
N SER A 48 -23.02 8.78 11.34
CA SER A 48 -23.51 9.40 12.58
C SER A 48 -24.92 9.99 12.45
N ASN A 49 -25.40 10.22 11.22
CA ASN A 49 -26.68 10.88 10.91
C ASN A 49 -27.67 10.05 10.06
N GLN A 50 -27.38 8.80 9.68
CA GLN A 50 -28.22 8.03 8.73
C GLN A 50 -28.32 6.52 9.05
N VAL A 51 -29.40 5.88 8.57
CA VAL A 51 -29.60 4.42 8.64
C VAL A 51 -28.79 3.75 7.53
N LEU A 52 -27.99 2.74 7.89
CA LEU A 52 -27.15 2.00 6.94
C LEU A 52 -28.00 1.31 5.87
N ASN A 53 -27.71 1.61 4.61
CA ASN A 53 -28.26 0.87 3.47
C ASN A 53 -27.40 -0.37 3.15
N LEU A 54 -27.98 -1.34 2.43
CA LEU A 54 -27.24 -2.53 2.00
C LEU A 54 -26.01 -2.19 1.14
N GLU A 55 -26.13 -1.18 0.27
CA GLU A 55 -25.03 -0.74 -0.62
C GLU A 55 -23.81 -0.26 0.18
N GLU A 56 -24.04 0.50 1.25
CA GLU A 56 -23.00 1.01 2.15
C GLU A 56 -22.30 -0.12 2.89
N ILE A 57 -23.07 -1.11 3.39
CA ILE A 57 -22.50 -2.31 4.03
C ILE A 57 -21.60 -3.06 3.05
N PHE A 58 -22.03 -3.23 1.80
CA PHE A 58 -21.21 -3.85 0.76
C PHE A 58 -19.94 -3.05 0.48
N LEU A 59 -20.00 -1.72 0.49
CA LEU A 59 -18.84 -0.86 0.24
C LEU A 59 -17.80 -0.96 1.37
N ILE A 60 -18.23 -0.95 2.63
CA ILE A 60 -17.36 -1.09 3.80
C ILE A 60 -16.72 -2.48 3.84
N VAL A 61 -17.56 -3.52 3.76
CA VAL A 61 -17.09 -4.91 3.83
C VAL A 61 -16.22 -5.24 2.63
N GLY A 62 -16.62 -4.79 1.43
CA GLY A 62 -15.83 -4.95 0.20
C GLY A 62 -14.49 -4.23 0.28
N GLY A 63 -14.47 -2.97 0.74
CA GLY A 63 -13.24 -2.20 0.92
C GLY A 63 -12.28 -2.84 1.93
N LEU A 64 -12.80 -3.30 3.06
CA LEU A 64 -12.02 -4.01 4.07
C LEU A 64 -11.44 -5.32 3.51
N LEU A 65 -12.25 -6.11 2.79
CA LEU A 65 -11.80 -7.33 2.14
C LEU A 65 -10.73 -7.07 1.08
N MET A 66 -10.83 -5.98 0.30
CA MET A 66 -9.80 -5.58 -0.67
C MET A 66 -8.47 -5.25 0.03
N MET A 67 -8.51 -4.49 1.13
CA MET A 67 -7.31 -4.19 1.92
C MET A 67 -6.69 -5.46 2.51
N PHE A 68 -7.49 -6.38 3.03
CA PHE A 68 -7.00 -7.68 3.50
C PHE A 68 -6.42 -8.52 2.37
N ALA A 69 -7.02 -8.50 1.17
CA ALA A 69 -6.50 -9.20 0.01
C ALA A 69 -5.15 -8.61 -0.44
N MET A 70 -4.98 -7.28 -0.43
CA MET A 70 -3.70 -6.64 -0.70
C MET A 70 -2.66 -7.07 0.34
N TRP A 71 -3.01 -7.04 1.63
CA TRP A 71 -2.12 -7.54 2.67
C TRP A 71 -1.70 -8.99 2.42
N TRP A 72 -2.65 -9.86 2.09
CA TRP A 72 -2.39 -11.27 1.78
C TRP A 72 -1.42 -11.42 0.60
N VAL A 73 -1.70 -10.76 -0.52
CA VAL A 73 -0.86 -10.81 -1.73
C VAL A 73 0.55 -10.30 -1.46
N TYR A 74 0.71 -9.25 -0.64
CA TYR A 74 2.02 -8.73 -0.25
C TYR A 74 2.83 -9.77 0.53
N PHE A 75 2.22 -10.35 1.57
CA PHE A 75 2.93 -11.19 2.55
C PHE A 75 3.09 -12.64 2.11
N ASP A 76 2.14 -13.22 1.37
CA ASP A 76 2.24 -14.57 0.80
C ASP A 76 3.53 -14.72 -0.02
N ARG A 77 3.82 -13.70 -0.83
CA ARG A 77 4.97 -13.69 -1.75
C ARG A 77 6.28 -13.23 -1.09
N SER A 78 6.23 -12.51 0.03
CA SER A 78 7.43 -12.00 0.73
C SER A 78 8.19 -13.09 1.50
N HIS A 79 7.49 -14.09 2.06
CA HIS A 79 8.11 -15.20 2.79
C HIS A 79 9.13 -15.97 1.93
N HIS A 80 8.87 -16.10 0.63
CA HIS A 80 9.75 -16.81 -0.32
C HIS A 80 11.00 -16.04 -0.75
N HIS A 81 11.15 -14.74 -0.42
CA HIS A 81 12.23 -13.89 -0.95
C HIS A 81 13.47 -13.78 -0.05
N HIS A 82 13.49 -14.42 1.12
CA HIS A 82 14.56 -14.32 2.13
C HIS A 82 15.96 -14.79 1.67
N GLN A 83 16.11 -15.33 0.45
CA GLN A 83 17.34 -15.99 0.00
C GLN A 83 18.08 -15.35 -1.18
N ARG A 84 17.61 -14.25 -1.79
CA ARG A 84 18.26 -13.75 -3.03
C ARG A 84 19.30 -12.64 -2.81
N ARG A 85 20.57 -13.00 -3.04
CA ARG A 85 21.69 -12.08 -3.31
C ARG A 85 21.42 -11.35 -4.63
N GLY A 86 21.36 -10.01 -4.62
CA GLY A 86 21.35 -9.20 -5.85
C GLY A 86 20.18 -8.23 -6.04
N VAL A 87 19.41 -7.91 -5.00
CA VAL A 87 18.37 -6.89 -5.09
C VAL A 87 19.01 -5.52 -5.30
N GLN A 88 18.69 -4.84 -6.41
CA GLN A 88 19.17 -3.47 -6.66
C GLN A 88 18.49 -2.52 -5.66
N PRO A 89 19.26 -1.85 -4.76
CA PRO A 89 18.72 -0.99 -3.70
C PRO A 89 17.73 0.06 -4.21
N PHE A 90 18.02 0.63 -5.39
CA PHE A 90 17.24 1.69 -6.01
C PHE A 90 15.88 1.19 -6.52
N LEU A 91 15.83 0.14 -7.36
CA LEU A 91 14.54 -0.38 -7.84
C LEU A 91 13.67 -0.90 -6.69
N TRP A 92 14.29 -1.47 -5.65
CA TRP A 92 13.59 -1.96 -4.48
C TRP A 92 12.92 -0.83 -3.68
N GLY A 93 13.63 0.27 -3.44
CA GLY A 93 13.09 1.42 -2.72
C GLY A 93 11.98 2.15 -3.49
N TYR A 94 12.17 2.40 -4.79
CA TYR A 94 11.19 3.16 -5.59
C TYR A 94 9.89 2.40 -5.83
N GLY A 95 9.92 1.08 -6.07
CA GLY A 95 8.67 0.36 -6.28
C GLY A 95 7.92 0.04 -4.98
N HIS A 96 8.58 -0.08 -3.82
CA HIS A 96 7.87 -0.14 -2.53
C HIS A 96 7.14 1.18 -2.24
N PHE A 97 7.70 2.30 -2.65
CA PHE A 97 7.02 3.58 -2.55
C PHE A 97 5.71 3.62 -3.35
N LEU A 98 5.70 3.05 -4.56
CA LEU A 98 4.46 2.91 -5.35
C LEU A 98 3.44 2.00 -4.67
N ILE A 99 3.89 0.93 -4.02
CA ILE A 99 3.03 0.05 -3.22
C ILE A 99 2.37 0.86 -2.08
N PHE A 100 3.14 1.63 -1.31
CA PHE A 100 2.58 2.45 -0.22
C PHE A 100 1.58 3.49 -0.72
N ILE A 101 1.89 4.18 -1.82
CA ILE A 101 0.97 5.14 -2.43
C ILE A 101 -0.33 4.44 -2.84
N SER A 102 -0.25 3.28 -3.50
CA SER A 102 -1.46 2.58 -3.95
C SER A 102 -2.35 2.13 -2.79
N ILE A 103 -1.77 1.71 -1.65
CA ILE A 103 -2.51 1.37 -0.43
C ILE A 103 -3.18 2.62 0.16
N ALA A 104 -2.43 3.72 0.29
CA ALA A 104 -2.95 4.97 0.83
C ALA A 104 -4.07 5.55 -0.04
N VAL A 105 -3.89 5.54 -1.37
CA VAL A 105 -4.91 5.99 -2.33
C VAL A 105 -6.15 5.11 -2.27
N LEU A 106 -6.01 3.78 -2.14
CA LEU A 106 -7.17 2.91 -1.96
C LEU A 106 -7.95 3.26 -0.68
N GLY A 107 -7.26 3.46 0.45
CA GLY A 107 -7.92 3.83 1.70
C GLY A 107 -8.63 5.17 1.62
N ALA A 108 -7.99 6.18 1.04
CA ALA A 108 -8.60 7.49 0.81
C ALA A 108 -9.79 7.42 -0.17
N ALA A 109 -9.67 6.62 -1.24
CA ALA A 109 -10.73 6.45 -2.22
C ALA A 109 -11.96 5.71 -1.65
N LEU A 110 -11.74 4.71 -0.79
CA LEU A 110 -12.82 4.02 -0.09
C LEU A 110 -13.51 4.95 0.92
N ALA A 111 -12.74 5.71 1.70
CA ALA A 111 -13.28 6.75 2.59
C ALA A 111 -14.16 7.75 1.81
N ALA A 112 -13.64 8.29 0.71
CA ALA A 112 -14.36 9.24 -0.11
C ALA A 112 -15.56 8.61 -0.83
N ALA A 113 -15.52 7.32 -1.16
CA ALA A 113 -16.65 6.62 -1.76
C ALA A 113 -17.83 6.47 -0.77
N VAL A 114 -17.56 6.33 0.53
CA VAL A 114 -18.60 6.36 1.57
C VAL A 114 -19.26 7.75 1.61
N ASP A 115 -18.46 8.82 1.61
CA ASP A 115 -18.98 10.21 1.63
C ASP A 115 -19.80 10.58 0.38
N VAL A 116 -19.40 10.07 -0.79
CA VAL A 116 -20.16 10.24 -2.05
C VAL A 116 -21.50 9.50 -1.97
N SER A 117 -21.53 8.30 -1.39
CA SER A 117 -22.74 7.49 -1.27
C SER A 117 -23.80 8.12 -0.36
N THR A 118 -23.39 8.87 0.67
CA THR A 118 -24.30 9.50 1.65
C THR A 118 -24.88 10.86 1.21
N LYS A 119 -24.74 11.21 -0.08
CA LYS A 119 -25.25 12.42 -0.77
C LYS A 119 -24.54 13.76 -0.46
N HIS A 120 -23.25 13.74 -0.12
CA HIS A 120 -22.49 14.98 0.15
C HIS A 120 -21.50 15.44 -0.94
N ALA A 121 -21.38 14.75 -2.08
CA ALA A 121 -20.47 15.17 -3.16
C ALA A 121 -20.97 14.88 -4.59
N GLU A 122 -20.79 15.83 -5.51
CA GLU A 122 -21.06 15.69 -6.96
C GLU A 122 -19.97 14.89 -7.71
N ILE A 123 -19.17 14.08 -7.01
CA ILE A 123 -18.22 13.19 -7.69
C ILE A 123 -18.98 11.94 -8.11
N SER A 124 -18.96 11.63 -9.40
CA SER A 124 -19.68 10.49 -9.94
C SER A 124 -19.17 9.19 -9.31
N ALA A 125 -20.07 8.32 -8.85
CA ALA A 125 -19.71 7.02 -8.27
C ALA A 125 -18.80 6.19 -9.20
N GLN A 126 -18.89 6.42 -10.52
CA GLN A 126 -18.00 5.81 -11.50
C GLN A 126 -16.54 6.26 -11.33
N MET A 127 -16.28 7.52 -11.00
CA MET A 127 -14.93 8.04 -10.83
C MET A 127 -14.25 7.45 -9.59
N MET A 128 -14.96 7.28 -8.47
CA MET A 128 -14.42 6.59 -7.29
C MET A 128 -14.12 5.13 -7.59
N GLY A 129 -15.01 4.44 -8.30
CA GLY A 129 -14.78 3.08 -8.77
C GLY A 129 -13.52 2.95 -9.66
N LEU A 130 -13.28 3.94 -10.55
CA LEU A 130 -12.08 3.99 -11.37
C LEU A 130 -10.80 4.21 -10.55
N ILE A 131 -10.84 5.07 -9.53
CA ILE A 131 -9.68 5.30 -8.65
C ILE A 131 -9.36 4.02 -7.86
N ILE A 132 -10.36 3.36 -7.29
CA ILE A 132 -10.20 2.09 -6.59
C ILE A 132 -9.59 1.03 -7.52
N ALA A 133 -10.15 0.87 -8.73
CA ALA A 133 -9.66 -0.08 -9.72
C ALA A 133 -8.22 0.24 -10.17
N ALA A 134 -7.92 1.51 -10.44
CA ALA A 134 -6.59 1.95 -10.83
C ALA A 134 -5.57 1.66 -9.72
N SER A 135 -5.91 1.95 -8.45
CA SER A 135 -5.06 1.64 -7.30
C SER A 135 -4.76 0.14 -7.19
N LEU A 136 -5.76 -0.73 -7.38
CA LEU A 136 -5.58 -2.18 -7.38
C LEU A 136 -4.73 -2.67 -8.56
N VAL A 137 -4.90 -2.10 -9.75
CA VAL A 137 -4.09 -2.41 -10.94
C VAL A 137 -2.64 -2.00 -10.71
N VAL A 138 -2.40 -0.79 -10.20
CA VAL A 138 -1.05 -0.29 -9.88
C VAL A 138 -0.38 -1.18 -8.84
N TYR A 139 -1.09 -1.48 -7.75
CA TYR A 139 -0.62 -2.34 -6.68
C TYR A 139 -0.24 -3.74 -7.20
N SER A 140 -1.16 -4.40 -7.89
CA SER A 140 -0.96 -5.75 -8.43
C SER A 140 0.13 -5.80 -9.49
N THR A 141 0.24 -4.79 -10.34
CA THR A 141 1.31 -4.67 -11.34
C THR A 141 2.67 -4.47 -10.68
N CYS A 142 2.75 -3.63 -9.64
CA CYS A 142 3.99 -3.44 -8.88
C CYS A 142 4.42 -4.76 -8.24
N VAL A 143 3.52 -5.40 -7.50
CA VAL A 143 3.72 -6.74 -6.91
C VAL A 143 4.17 -7.73 -7.97
N TRP A 144 3.47 -7.85 -9.09
CA TRP A 144 3.81 -8.79 -10.16
C TRP A 144 5.18 -8.50 -10.78
N LEU A 145 5.52 -7.23 -11.04
CA LEU A 145 6.85 -6.85 -11.51
C LEU A 145 7.93 -7.23 -10.51
N PHE A 146 7.67 -7.04 -9.21
CA PHE A 146 8.60 -7.43 -8.15
C PHE A 146 8.77 -8.95 -8.03
N TYR A 147 7.72 -9.73 -8.28
CA TYR A 147 7.75 -11.17 -8.07
C TYR A 147 8.09 -11.95 -9.35
N GLU A 148 7.38 -11.74 -10.46
CA GLU A 148 7.56 -12.50 -11.69
C GLU A 148 8.64 -11.95 -12.60
N ALA A 149 8.76 -10.62 -12.76
CA ALA A 149 9.80 -10.07 -13.63
C ALA A 149 11.21 -10.37 -13.08
N PHE A 150 11.38 -10.39 -11.75
CA PHE A 150 12.63 -10.84 -11.13
C PHE A 150 12.79 -12.37 -11.07
N TYR A 151 11.72 -13.15 -11.20
CA TYR A 151 11.79 -14.61 -11.30
C TYR A 151 12.20 -15.07 -12.71
N LEU A 152 11.57 -14.52 -13.75
CA LEU A 152 11.88 -14.80 -15.16
C LEU A 152 13.25 -14.25 -15.57
N LYS A 153 13.67 -13.14 -14.96
CA LYS A 153 15.02 -12.59 -15.11
C LYS A 153 15.99 -13.19 -14.09
N GLY A 154 15.92 -14.52 -13.88
CA GLY A 154 17.07 -15.36 -13.59
C GLY A 154 18.06 -15.29 -14.75
N TRP A 155 18.63 -14.09 -14.93
CA TRP A 155 19.59 -13.79 -15.97
C TRP A 155 20.88 -14.52 -15.59
N ARG A 156 21.12 -15.63 -16.29
CA ARG A 156 22.41 -16.29 -16.50
C ARG A 156 23.60 -15.37 -16.19
N ARG A 157 24.25 -15.54 -15.04
CA ARG A 157 25.71 -15.47 -14.89
C ARG A 157 26.13 -16.36 -13.74
#